data_AF-A0A7V0MM24-F1
#
_entry.id   AF-A0A7V0MM24-F1
#
_cell.length_a   1.000
_cell.length_b   1.000
_cell.length_c   1.000
_cell.angle_alpha   90.00
_cell.angle_beta   90.00
_cell.angle_gamma   90.00
#
_symmetry.space_group_name_H-M   'P 1'
#
loop_
_entity.id
_entity.type
_entity.pdbx_description
1 polymer ?
#
loop_
_entity_poly.entity_id
_entity_poly.type
_entity_poly.pdbx_seq_one_letter_code
_entity_poly.pdbx_strand_id
1 'polypeptide(L)'
;MKKGHSRDKRPDLNQVVVGIVLRRDGKPISHHMFPGNTVDIVAFKEMTTSIKKRFRINRVVFVVDRGMISKENIRPTLPLRQ
;
A
#
# COMPACT_ATOMS: atom_id res chain seq x y z
N MET A 1 -9.39 -19.66 -1.03
CA MET A 1 -8.97 -18.24 -1.16
C MET A 1 -9.57 -17.66 -2.43
N LYS A 2 -10.05 -16.41 -2.42
CA LYS A 2 -10.56 -15.75 -3.64
C LYS A 2 -9.36 -15.38 -4.51
N LYS A 3 -9.36 -15.82 -5.77
CA LYS A 3 -8.24 -15.57 -6.69
C LYS A 3 -8.22 -14.09 -7.09
N GLY A 4 -7.05 -13.46 -6.92
CA GLY A 4 -6.80 -12.08 -7.35
C GLY A 4 -6.54 -11.97 -8.85
N HIS A 5 -6.49 -10.74 -9.35
CA HIS A 5 -6.09 -10.50 -10.74
C HIS A 5 -4.57 -10.70 -10.87
N SER A 6 -4.14 -11.69 -11.65
CA SER A 6 -2.72 -11.96 -11.89
C SER A 6 -2.21 -11.06 -13.00
N ARG A 7 -1.24 -10.20 -12.68
CA ARG A 7 -0.52 -9.38 -13.67
C ARG A 7 0.36 -10.23 -14.60
N ASP A 8 0.78 -11.40 -14.14
CA ASP A 8 1.65 -12.33 -14.86
C ASP A 8 0.87 -13.38 -15.69
N LYS A 9 -0.44 -13.16 -15.90
CA LYS A 9 -1.33 -14.08 -16.63
C LYS A 9 -1.37 -15.50 -16.03
N ARG A 10 -1.20 -15.63 -14.71
CA ARG A 10 -1.27 -16.88 -13.94
C ARG A 10 -2.45 -16.88 -12.96
N PRO A 11 -3.70 -16.93 -13.47
CA PRO A 11 -4.90 -16.96 -12.62
C PRO A 11 -5.05 -18.29 -11.86
N ASP A 12 -4.25 -19.30 -12.20
CA ASP A 12 -4.18 -20.57 -11.50
C ASP A 12 -3.57 -20.43 -10.10
N LEU A 13 -2.66 -19.46 -9.90
CA LEU A 13 -1.90 -19.26 -8.66
C LEU A 13 -2.58 -18.32 -7.66
N ASN A 14 -2.35 -18.57 -6.37
CA ASN A 14 -2.73 -17.64 -5.31
C ASN A 14 -1.92 -16.35 -5.44
N GLN A 15 -2.60 -15.21 -5.34
CA GLN A 15 -2.00 -13.89 -5.40
C GLN A 15 -1.98 -13.28 -3.98
N VAL A 16 -0.97 -12.46 -3.69
CA VAL A 16 -0.83 -11.71 -2.44
C VAL A 16 -0.36 -10.30 -2.79
N VAL A 17 -0.90 -9.29 -2.11
CA VAL A 17 -0.36 -7.93 -2.15
C VAL A 17 0.55 -7.74 -0.95
N VAL A 18 1.78 -7.28 -1.18
CA VAL A 18 2.75 -6.99 -0.13
C VAL A 18 3.03 -5.49 -0.10
N GLY A 19 2.73 -4.85 1.03
CA GLY A 19 3.15 -3.48 1.33
C GLY A 19 4.42 -3.50 2.16
N ILE A 20 5.46 -2.79 1.73
CA ILE A 20 6.73 -2.70 2.47
C ILE A 20 6.97 -1.26 2.91
N VAL A 21 7.32 -1.09 4.17
CA VAL A 21 7.66 0.20 4.76
C VAL A 21 9.16 0.27 4.93
N LEU A 22 9.79 1.17 4.18
CA LEU A 22 11.22 1.38 4.19
C LEU A 22 11.56 2.71 4.85
N ARG A 23 12.70 2.74 5.55
CA ARG A 23 13.38 3.98 5.90
C ARG A 23 14.01 4.60 4.66
N ARG A 24 14.41 5.86 4.78
CA ARG A 24 15.09 6.60 3.70
C ARG A 24 16.40 5.95 3.24
N ASP A 25 17.07 5.19 4.10
CA ASP A 25 18.28 4.42 3.79
C ASP A 25 17.97 3.04 3.18
N GLY A 26 16.72 2.76 2.83
CA GLY A 26 16.28 1.51 2.21
C GLY A 26 16.04 0.35 3.18
N LYS A 27 16.25 0.53 4.49
CA LYS A 27 16.05 -0.55 5.47
C LYS A 27 14.56 -0.77 5.77
N PRO A 28 14.06 -2.02 5.70
CA PRO A 28 12.67 -2.32 6.04
C PRO A 28 12.42 -2.17 7.54
N ILE A 29 11.28 -1.57 7.89
CA ILE A 29 10.83 -1.39 9.28
C ILE A 29 9.47 -2.03 9.55
N SER A 30 8.69 -2.32 8.52
CA SER A 30 7.41 -3.01 8.62
C SER A 30 7.02 -3.58 7.27
N HIS A 31 6.16 -4.60 7.28
CA HIS A 31 5.49 -5.12 6.10
C HIS A 31 4.02 -5.39 6.43
N HIS A 32 3.20 -5.45 5.39
CA HIS A 32 1.79 -5.82 5.46
C HIS A 32 1.48 -6.79 4.32
N MET A 33 0.73 -7.85 4.62
CA MET A 33 0.29 -8.84 3.64
C MET A 33 -1.22 -8.79 3.50
N PHE A 34 -1.71 -8.72 2.27
CA PHE A 34 -3.13 -8.73 1.97
C PHE A 34 -3.45 -9.82 0.95
N PRO A 35 -4.69 -10.35 0.95
CA PRO A 35 -5.16 -11.20 -0.14
C PRO A 35 -4.93 -10.53 -1.50
N GLY A 36 -4.53 -11.29 -2.53
CA GLY A 36 -4.24 -10.72 -3.86
C GLY A 36 -5.45 -10.16 -4.60
N ASN A 37 -6.66 -10.40 -4.09
CA ASN A 37 -7.89 -9.78 -4.56
C ASN A 37 -8.26 -8.50 -3.78
N THR A 38 -7.41 -8.05 -2.86
CA THR A 38 -7.57 -6.78 -2.16
C THR A 38 -7.33 -5.65 -3.14
N VAL A 39 -8.24 -4.68 -3.17
CA VAL A 39 -8.09 -3.48 -3.99
C VAL A 39 -6.93 -2.66 -3.44
N ASP A 40 -6.00 -2.28 -4.33
CA ASP A 40 -4.77 -1.54 -4.01
C ASP A 40 -5.00 -0.32 -3.10
N ILE A 41 -6.09 0.42 -3.30
CA ILE A 41 -6.44 1.58 -2.46
C ILE A 41 -6.78 1.21 -1.01
N VAL A 42 -7.42 0.05 -0.81
CA VAL A 42 -7.80 -0.44 0.53
C VAL A 42 -6.55 -0.86 1.28
N ALA A 43 -5.67 -1.62 0.64
CA ALA A 43 -4.37 -2.01 1.19
C ALA A 43 -3.55 -0.77 1.59
N PHE A 44 -3.52 0.25 0.73
CA PHE A 44 -2.81 1.51 1.01
C PHE A 44 -3.38 2.24 2.23
N LYS A 45 -4.71 2.45 2.31
CA LYS A 45 -5.36 3.12 3.45
C LYS A 45 -5.09 2.42 4.78
N GLU A 46 -5.17 1.09 4.80
CA GLU A 46 -4.89 0.30 6.00
C GLU A 46 -3.42 0.39 6.42
N MET A 47 -2.50 0.24 5.46
CA MET A 47 -1.07 0.36 5.70
C MET A 47 -0.70 1.74 6.26
N THR A 48 -1.19 2.83 5.64
CA THR A 48 -0.93 4.20 6.11
C THR A 48 -1.45 4.43 7.53
N THR A 49 -2.64 3.91 7.86
CA THR A 49 -3.22 4.01 9.20
C THR A 49 -2.39 3.24 10.23
N SER A 50 -1.97 2.02 9.89
CA SER A 50 -1.11 1.19 10.74
C SER A 50 0.23 1.86 11.04
N ILE A 51 0.87 2.42 10.00
CA ILE A 51 2.15 3.13 10.11
C ILE A 51 2.04 4.36 11.02
N LYS A 52 0.98 5.17 10.88
CA LYS A 52 0.75 6.35 11.76
C LYS A 52 0.58 5.96 13.23
N LYS A 53 -0.14 4.88 13.52
CA LYS A 53 -0.38 4.41 14.89
C LYS A 53 0.89 3.82 15.50
N ARG A 54 1.63 3.05 14.72
CA ARG A 54 2.80 2.30 15.19
C ARG A 54 4.07 3.16 15.28
N PHE A 55 4.19 4.14 14.40
CA PHE A 55 5.38 4.98 14.31
C PHE A 55 4.98 6.45 14.41
N ARG A 56 5.64 7.18 15.31
CA ARG A 56 5.50 8.64 15.43
C ARG A 56 6.21 9.33 14.27
N ILE A 57 5.61 9.30 13.08
CA ILE A 57 6.25 9.81 11.86
C ILE A 57 5.80 11.22 11.56
N ASN A 58 6.76 12.15 11.53
CA ASN A 58 6.53 13.55 11.20
C ASN A 58 6.43 13.80 9.69
N ARG A 59 7.03 12.92 8.86
CA ARG A 59 7.05 13.03 7.40
C ARG A 59 7.05 11.66 6.74
N VAL A 60 6.06 11.41 5.87
CA VAL A 60 5.98 10.20 5.05
C VAL A 60 5.94 10.62 3.57
N VAL A 61 6.69 9.90 2.74
CA VAL A 61 6.58 9.99 1.27
C VAL A 61 5.97 8.69 0.80
N PHE A 62 4.86 8.78 0.07
CA PHE A 62 4.22 7.63 -0.54
C PHE A 62 4.57 7.60 -2.02
N VAL A 63 5.14 6.50 -2.47
CA VAL A 63 5.31 6.20 -3.89
C VAL A 63 4.29 5.12 -4.21
N VAL A 64 3.28 5.48 -5.00
CA VAL A 64 2.21 4.59 -5.42
C VAL A 64 2.08 4.66 -6.94
N ASP A 65 1.61 3.57 -7.53
CA ASP A 65 1.31 3.52 -8.96
C ASP A 65 0.25 4.60 -9.31
N ARG A 66 0.38 5.23 -10.47
CA ARG A 66 -0.57 6.25 -10.93
C ARG A 66 -2.00 5.72 -10.98
N GLY A 67 -2.20 4.46 -11.31
CA GLY A 67 -3.50 3.79 -11.30
C GLY A 67 -4.13 3.66 -9.92
N MET A 68 -3.34 3.77 -8.84
CA MET A 68 -3.83 3.78 -7.46
C MET A 68 -4.34 5.16 -7.03
N ILE A 69 -4.01 6.22 -7.78
CA ILE A 69 -4.44 7.59 -7.50
C ILE A 69 -5.70 7.90 -8.32
N SER A 70 -6.87 7.42 -7.88
CA SER A 70 -8.14 7.91 -8.42
C SER A 70 -8.47 9.30 -7.83
N LYS A 71 -9.10 10.19 -8.60
CA LYS A 71 -9.45 11.57 -8.20
C LYS A 71 -10.19 11.65 -6.86
N GLU A 72 -10.92 10.59 -6.50
CA GLU A 72 -11.69 10.48 -5.25
C GLU A 72 -10.83 10.21 -4.00
N ASN A 73 -9.61 9.69 -4.17
CA ASN A 73 -8.72 9.28 -3.08
C ASN A 73 -7.56 10.26 -2.81
N ILE A 74 -7.48 11.37 -3.56
CA ILE A 74 -6.41 12.37 -3.41
C ILE A 74 -6.55 13.18 -2.12
N ARG A 75 -7.61 13.07 -1.32
CA ARG A 75 -7.62 13.65 0.03
C ARG A 75 -6.80 12.76 0.96
N PRO A 76 -5.52 13.05 1.18
CA PRO A 76 -4.74 12.26 2.10
C PRO A 76 -5.20 12.74 3.48
N THR A 77 -5.39 11.84 4.43
CA THR A 77 -5.52 12.20 5.86
C THR A 77 -4.19 12.74 6.43
N LEU A 78 -3.35 13.32 5.58
CA LEU A 78 -2.03 13.90 5.81
C LEU A 78 -1.88 15.08 4.86
N PRO A 79 -1.34 16.24 5.30
CA PRO A 79 -0.96 17.29 4.38
C PRO A 79 0.19 16.77 3.50
N LEU A 80 -0.13 16.37 2.27
CA LEU A 80 0.88 16.22 1.23
C LEU A 80 1.35 17.63 0.91
N ARG A 81 2.57 18.00 1.32
CA ARG A 81 3.25 19.13 0.71
C ARG A 81 3.64 18.69 -0.70
N GLN A 82 2.97 19.29 -1.70
CA GLN A 82 3.39 19.27 -3.09
C GLN A 82 4.79 19.88 -3.22
#